data_AF-A0A5E4L2K3-F1
#
_entry.id   AF-A0A5E4L2K3-F1
#
_cell.length_a   1.000
_cell.length_b   1.000
_cell.length_c   1.000
_cell.angle_alpha   90.00
_cell.angle_beta   90.00
_cell.angle_gamma   90.00
#
_symmetry.space_group_name_H-M   'P 1'
#
loop_
_entity.id
_entity.type
_entity.pdbx_description
1 polymer ?
#
loop_
_entity_poly.entity_id
_entity_poly.type
_entity_poly.pdbx_seq_one_letter_code
_entity_poly.pdbx_strand_id
1 'polypeptide(L)'
;MKKSEILTCFQCGTCHASCPSGKYTSLNIRKIVRDSMKKDVSGEPELWMCTTCYNCQERCPRGIKVTDAVLLLRSEAVKKGNILPAHRKVCGFLLKTGHAIPIDDKHITIRENIGLAETETVHKYPEALAEVKSLLRSTGFDELIKE
;
A
#
# COMPACT_ATOMS: atom_id res chain seq x y z
N MET A 1 -5.97 -6.60 12.11
CA MET A 1 -5.62 -8.00 12.47
C MET A 1 -5.59 -8.11 13.98
N LYS A 2 -6.37 -9.02 14.58
CA LYS A 2 -6.23 -9.26 16.02
C LYS A 2 -4.87 -9.92 16.23
N LYS A 3 -4.05 -9.41 17.15
CA LYS A 3 -2.72 -9.96 17.46
C LYS A 3 -2.75 -11.47 17.71
N SER A 4 -3.90 -12.00 18.12
CA SER A 4 -4.17 -13.43 18.32
C SER A 4 -4.11 -14.30 17.05
N GLU A 5 -4.46 -13.78 15.87
CA GLU A 5 -4.54 -14.61 14.65
C GLU A 5 -3.15 -15.03 14.15
N ILE A 6 -2.19 -14.11 14.14
CA ILE A 6 -0.83 -14.39 13.68
C ILE A 6 -0.09 -15.37 14.62
N LEU A 7 -0.44 -15.36 15.91
CA LEU A 7 0.09 -16.30 16.91
C LEU A 7 -0.35 -17.75 16.66
N THR A 8 -1.35 -17.99 15.81
CA THR A 8 -1.74 -19.35 15.40
C THR A 8 -0.83 -19.94 14.32
N CYS A 9 0.15 -19.17 13.83
CA CYS A 9 1.08 -19.60 12.80
C CYS A 9 2.03 -20.69 13.30
N PHE A 10 1.91 -21.89 12.73
CA PHE A 10 2.82 -23.02 12.96
C PHE A 10 3.97 -23.16 11.94
N GLN A 11 4.27 -22.10 11.17
CA GLN A 11 5.44 -22.04 10.27
C GLN A 11 5.51 -23.07 9.12
N CYS A 12 4.38 -23.58 8.62
CA CYS A 12 4.34 -24.56 7.52
C CYS A 12 5.01 -24.13 6.19
N GLY A 13 5.07 -22.82 5.90
CA GLY A 13 5.71 -22.30 4.67
C GLY A 13 4.81 -22.20 3.43
N THR A 14 3.54 -22.59 3.49
CA THR A 14 2.59 -22.44 2.35
C THR A 14 2.55 -21.01 1.81
N CYS A 15 2.63 -20.02 2.70
CA CYS A 15 2.66 -18.60 2.34
C CYS A 15 3.88 -18.22 1.49
N HIS A 16 5.06 -18.77 1.77
CA HIS A 16 6.27 -18.52 1.00
C HIS A 16 6.26 -19.30 -0.31
N ALA A 17 5.87 -20.57 -0.28
CA ALA A 17 5.75 -21.40 -1.49
C ALA A 17 4.75 -20.83 -2.50
N SER A 18 3.70 -20.14 -2.03
CA SER A 18 2.69 -19.50 -2.88
C SER A 18 3.07 -18.09 -3.34
N CYS A 19 4.20 -17.54 -2.89
CA CYS A 19 4.57 -16.17 -3.15
C CYS A 19 5.25 -16.03 -4.52
N PRO A 20 4.68 -15.27 -5.47
CA PRO A 20 5.33 -15.05 -6.75
C PRO A 20 6.62 -14.22 -6.59
N SER A 21 6.60 -13.17 -5.77
CA SER A 21 7.79 -12.33 -5.54
C SER A 21 8.92 -13.11 -4.87
N GLY A 22 8.60 -13.95 -3.87
CA GLY A 22 9.59 -14.74 -3.14
C GLY A 22 10.35 -15.77 -4.00
N LYS A 23 9.87 -16.06 -5.21
CA LYS A 23 10.60 -16.89 -6.19
C LYS A 23 11.77 -16.16 -6.86
N TYR A 24 11.71 -14.83 -6.93
CA TYR A 24 12.65 -14.00 -7.68
C TYR A 24 13.36 -12.95 -6.81
N THR A 25 13.02 -12.85 -5.53
CA THR A 25 13.59 -11.86 -4.60
C THR A 25 13.93 -12.48 -3.25
N SER A 26 14.49 -11.70 -2.33
CA SER A 26 14.73 -12.11 -0.94
C SER A 26 13.47 -12.21 -0.08
N LEU A 27 12.28 -11.91 -0.64
CA LEU A 27 11.02 -11.91 0.12
C LEU A 27 10.69 -13.30 0.67
N ASN A 28 10.81 -13.44 1.99
CA ASN A 28 10.37 -14.62 2.71
C ASN A 28 9.21 -14.29 3.65
N ILE A 29 7.98 -14.48 3.17
CA ILE A 29 6.76 -14.22 3.94
C ILE A 29 6.70 -15.04 5.24
N ARG A 30 7.16 -16.30 5.22
CA ARG A 30 7.21 -17.12 6.42
C ARG A 30 8.13 -16.51 7.48
N LYS A 31 9.31 -16.04 7.07
CA LYS A 31 10.26 -15.30 7.94
C LYS A 31 9.63 -14.02 8.47
N ILE A 32 8.98 -13.21 7.64
CA ILE A 32 8.32 -11.96 8.09
C ILE A 32 7.29 -12.26 9.17
N VAL A 33 6.41 -13.25 8.95
CA VAL A 33 5.41 -13.66 9.95
C VAL A 33 6.08 -14.11 11.25
N ARG A 34 7.11 -14.97 11.16
CA ARG A 34 7.86 -15.44 12.33
C ARG A 34 8.51 -14.31 13.12
N ASP A 35 9.21 -13.44 12.41
CA ASP A 35 10.03 -12.41 13.01
C ASP A 35 9.15 -11.29 13.58
N SER A 36 8.01 -10.98 12.95
CA SER A 36 7.02 -10.02 13.48
C SER A 36 6.42 -10.41 14.84
N MET A 37 6.49 -11.69 15.22
CA MET A 37 6.05 -12.15 16.54
C MET A 37 7.10 -11.89 17.64
N LYS A 38 8.36 -11.63 17.26
CA LYS A 38 9.50 -11.53 18.19
C LYS A 38 10.14 -10.15 18.21
N LYS A 39 10.17 -9.48 17.05
CA LYS A 39 10.87 -8.22 16.86
C LYS A 39 10.08 -7.31 15.93
N ASP A 40 10.46 -6.04 15.95
CA ASP A 40 10.02 -5.08 14.95
C ASP A 40 10.68 -5.41 13.59
N VAL A 41 9.84 -5.54 12.56
CA VAL A 41 10.26 -5.82 11.18
C VAL A 41 9.90 -4.67 10.23
N SER A 42 9.40 -3.55 10.75
CA SER A 42 8.96 -2.40 9.96
C SER A 42 10.09 -1.70 9.18
N GLY A 43 11.36 -1.97 9.50
CA GLY A 43 12.52 -1.52 8.73
C GLY A 43 12.97 -2.48 7.62
N GLU A 44 12.38 -3.67 7.47
CA GLU A 44 12.85 -4.67 6.51
C GLU A 44 12.36 -4.30 5.08
N PRO A 45 13.27 -4.07 4.11
CA PRO A 45 12.90 -3.62 2.77
C PRO A 45 12.06 -4.65 2.00
N GLU A 46 12.19 -5.94 2.35
CA GLU A 46 11.39 -7.04 1.80
C GLU A 46 9.89 -6.80 1.95
N LEU A 47 9.44 -6.06 2.99
CA LEU A 47 8.03 -5.71 3.14
C LEU A 47 7.46 -5.08 1.88
N TRP A 48 8.24 -4.29 1.14
CA TRP A 48 7.81 -3.59 -0.07
C TRP A 48 7.81 -4.46 -1.33
N MET A 49 8.35 -5.69 -1.28
CA MET A 49 8.35 -6.63 -2.41
C MET A 49 7.04 -7.43 -2.53
N CYS A 50 6.18 -7.38 -1.50
CA CYS A 50 4.86 -8.01 -1.55
C CYS A 50 3.94 -7.27 -2.53
N THR A 51 3.38 -7.98 -3.50
CA THR A 51 2.46 -7.42 -4.51
C THR A 51 1.00 -7.39 -4.06
N THR A 52 0.72 -7.77 -2.81
CA THR A 52 -0.65 -7.90 -2.29
C THR A 52 -1.56 -8.78 -3.16
N CYS A 53 -1.02 -9.85 -3.75
CA CYS A 53 -1.77 -10.77 -4.61
C CYS A 53 -2.69 -11.76 -3.88
N TYR A 54 -2.72 -11.73 -2.54
CA TYR A 54 -3.55 -12.59 -1.67
C TYR A 54 -3.32 -14.12 -1.71
N ASN A 55 -2.50 -14.66 -2.61
CA ASN A 55 -2.22 -16.11 -2.68
C ASN A 55 -1.84 -16.77 -1.34
N CYS A 56 -1.00 -16.11 -0.54
CA CYS A 56 -0.56 -16.62 0.75
C CYS A 56 -1.65 -16.62 1.82
N GLN A 57 -2.60 -15.70 1.72
CA GLN A 57 -3.74 -15.58 2.61
C GLN A 57 -4.77 -16.66 2.31
N GLU A 58 -5.15 -16.81 1.04
CA GLU A 58 -6.13 -17.82 0.59
C GLU A 58 -5.68 -19.26 0.87
N ARG A 59 -4.37 -19.52 0.83
CA ARG A 59 -3.81 -20.86 1.03
C ARG A 59 -3.34 -21.11 2.46
N CYS A 60 -3.57 -20.18 3.38
CA CYS A 60 -3.13 -20.39 4.76
C CYS A 60 -4.00 -21.46 5.44
N PRO A 61 -3.44 -22.61 5.86
CA PRO A 61 -4.23 -23.67 6.53
C PRO A 61 -4.72 -23.26 7.92
N ARG A 62 -4.23 -22.14 8.46
CA ARG A 62 -4.66 -21.54 9.73
C ARG A 62 -5.61 -20.35 9.53
N GLY A 63 -5.96 -20.01 8.29
CA GLY A 63 -6.81 -18.86 7.96
C GLY A 63 -6.19 -17.51 8.32
N ILE A 64 -4.87 -17.42 8.43
CA ILE A 64 -4.19 -16.17 8.78
C ILE A 64 -4.32 -15.20 7.61
N LYS A 65 -4.73 -13.96 7.90
CA LYS A 65 -4.77 -12.85 6.95
C LYS A 65 -3.37 -12.30 6.68
N VAL A 66 -2.54 -13.09 6.00
CA VAL A 66 -1.11 -12.81 5.81
C VAL A 66 -0.89 -11.51 5.02
N THR A 67 -1.72 -11.22 4.03
CA THR A 67 -1.61 -9.99 3.24
C THR A 67 -1.94 -8.76 4.10
N ASP A 68 -3.00 -8.82 4.89
CA ASP A 68 -3.37 -7.76 5.85
C ASP A 68 -2.26 -7.54 6.89
N ALA A 69 -1.62 -8.62 7.37
CA ALA A 69 -0.49 -8.52 8.28
C ALA A 69 0.67 -7.71 7.67
N VAL A 70 1.02 -7.98 6.41
CA VAL A 70 2.07 -7.23 5.71
C VAL A 70 1.68 -5.76 5.51
N LEU A 71 0.42 -5.47 5.18
CA LEU A 71 -0.07 -4.10 5.06
C LEU A 71 0.01 -3.33 6.38
N LEU A 72 -0.35 -3.96 7.49
CA LEU A 72 -0.19 -3.36 8.82
C LEU A 72 1.27 -3.08 9.16
N LEU A 73 2.18 -4.01 8.85
CA LEU A 73 3.61 -3.80 9.03
C LEU A 73 4.14 -2.64 8.18
N ARG A 74 3.64 -2.47 6.96
CA ARG A 74 3.95 -1.29 6.12
C ARG A 74 3.39 0.00 6.72
N SER A 75 2.18 -0.02 7.28
CA SER A 75 1.63 1.16 7.97
C SER A 75 2.51 1.57 9.16
N GLU A 76 3.00 0.62 9.95
CA GLU A 76 3.95 0.89 11.03
C GLU A 76 5.31 1.37 10.50
N ALA A 77 5.77 0.86 9.36
CA ALA A 77 6.96 1.36 8.67
C ALA A 77 6.83 2.83 8.29
N VAL A 78 5.70 3.21 7.66
CA VAL A 78 5.42 4.59 7.25
C VAL A 78 5.37 5.52 8.45
N LYS A 79 4.73 5.12 9.56
CA LYS A 79 4.71 5.92 10.81
C LYS A 79 6.11 6.20 11.39
N LYS A 80 7.09 5.36 11.08
CA LYS A 80 8.50 5.52 11.47
C LYS A 80 9.36 6.23 10.42
N GLY A 81 8.75 6.75 9.37
CA GLY A 81 9.45 7.41 8.26
C GLY A 81 9.99 6.47 7.18
N ASN A 82 9.77 5.14 7.30
CA ASN A 82 10.25 4.14 6.35
C ASN A 82 9.31 4.00 5.15
N ILE A 83 9.10 5.07 4.39
CA ILE A 83 8.34 5.08 3.14
C ILE A 83 9.28 5.21 1.93
N LEU A 84 9.02 4.43 0.87
CA LEU A 84 9.82 4.54 -0.34
C LEU A 84 9.60 5.88 -1.05
N PRO A 85 10.65 6.52 -1.61
CA PRO A 85 10.53 7.85 -2.25
C PRO A 85 9.46 7.92 -3.35
N ALA A 86 9.33 6.86 -4.16
CA ALA A 86 8.32 6.79 -5.22
C ALA A 86 6.89 6.78 -4.65
N HIS A 87 6.65 6.07 -3.55
CA HIS A 87 5.33 6.06 -2.89
C HIS A 87 5.03 7.44 -2.30
N ARG A 88 6.00 8.08 -1.63
CA ARG A 88 5.86 9.44 -1.10
C ARG A 88 5.49 10.44 -2.21
N LYS A 89 6.13 10.34 -3.38
CA LYS A 89 5.82 11.17 -4.55
C LYS A 89 4.37 11.01 -5.02
N VAL A 90 3.88 9.76 -5.12
CA VAL A 90 2.49 9.48 -5.50
C VAL A 90 1.50 10.04 -4.47
N CYS A 91 1.81 9.90 -3.17
CA CYS A 91 1.00 10.52 -2.10
C CYS A 91 0.97 12.05 -2.21
N GLY A 92 2.07 12.68 -2.62
CA GLY A 92 2.13 14.12 -2.89
C GLY A 92 1.18 14.56 -4.02
N PHE A 93 1.06 13.76 -5.09
CA PHE A 93 0.08 14.02 -6.15
C PHE A 93 -1.36 13.96 -5.62
N LEU A 94 -1.67 12.97 -4.79
CA LEU A 94 -2.98 12.83 -4.17
C LEU A 94 -3.34 14.05 -3.31
N LEU A 95 -2.42 14.51 -2.45
CA LEU A 95 -2.64 15.72 -1.65
C LEU A 95 -2.85 16.98 -2.49
N LYS A 96 -2.09 17.12 -3.59
CA LYS A 96 -2.13 18.33 -4.41
C LYS A 96 -3.39 18.37 -5.30
N THR A 97 -3.72 17.25 -5.92
CA THR A 97 -4.63 17.17 -7.07
C THR A 97 -5.85 16.27 -6.86
N GLY A 98 -5.90 15.51 -5.76
CA GLY A 98 -6.93 14.50 -5.52
C GLY A 98 -6.69 13.18 -6.26
N HIS A 99 -5.60 13.05 -7.02
CA HIS A 99 -5.30 11.88 -7.85
C HIS A 99 -3.87 11.38 -7.64
N ALA A 100 -3.70 10.06 -7.65
CA ALA A 100 -2.37 9.44 -7.67
C ALA A 100 -1.63 9.72 -9.00
N ILE A 101 -2.38 9.78 -10.10
CA ILE A 101 -1.91 10.15 -11.43
C ILE A 101 -2.81 11.29 -11.93
N PRO A 102 -2.36 12.55 -11.78
CA PRO A 102 -3.13 13.71 -12.25
C PRO A 102 -3.26 13.71 -13.77
N ILE A 103 -4.36 14.26 -14.29
CA ILE A 103 -4.53 14.47 -15.72
C ILE A 103 -3.69 15.69 -16.13
N ASP A 104 -2.84 15.53 -17.14
CA ASP A 104 -2.06 16.61 -17.73
C ASP A 104 -2.65 17.07 -19.07
N ASP A 105 -2.16 18.20 -19.59
CA ASP A 105 -2.64 18.80 -20.85
C ASP A 105 -2.55 17.82 -22.03
N LYS A 106 -1.53 16.96 -22.04
CA LYS A 106 -1.36 15.95 -23.10
C LYS A 106 -2.51 14.95 -23.08
N HIS A 107 -2.92 14.47 -21.91
CA HIS A 107 -4.04 13.54 -21.79
C HIS A 107 -5.38 14.23 -22.06
N ILE A 108 -5.52 15.53 -21.76
CA ILE A 108 -6.70 16.32 -22.17
C ILE A 108 -6.80 16.35 -23.70
N THR A 109 -5.73 16.72 -24.40
CA THR A 109 -5.69 16.75 -25.87
C THR A 109 -5.96 15.38 -26.49
N ILE A 110 -5.39 14.30 -25.92
CA ILE A 110 -5.66 12.94 -26.42
C ILE A 110 -7.15 12.63 -26.32
N ARG A 111 -7.80 12.97 -25.19
CA ARG A 111 -9.24 12.73 -24.99
C ARG A 111 -10.10 13.51 -25.98
N GLU A 112 -9.80 14.79 -26.19
CA GLU A 112 -10.50 15.63 -27.17
C GLU A 112 -10.40 15.05 -28.58
N ASN A 113 -9.19 14.61 -28.98
CA ASN A 113 -8.95 14.03 -30.30
C ASN A 113 -9.73 12.73 -30.56
N ILE A 114 -10.08 11.98 -29.51
CA ILE A 114 -10.91 10.77 -29.60
C ILE A 114 -12.38 11.03 -29.23
N GLY A 115 -12.79 12.30 -29.13
CA GLY A 115 -14.17 12.71 -28.88
C GLY A 115 -14.68 12.39 -27.46
N LEU A 116 -13.79 12.23 -26.49
CA LEU A 116 -14.17 12.02 -25.10
C LEU A 116 -14.43 13.35 -24.40
N ALA A 117 -15.53 13.42 -23.65
CA ALA A 117 -15.86 14.57 -22.81
C ALA A 117 -14.82 14.81 -21.69
N GLU A 118 -14.89 15.97 -21.06
CA GLU A 118 -14.17 16.26 -19.83
C GLU A 118 -14.46 15.18 -18.76
N THR A 119 -13.48 14.88 -17.92
CA THR A 119 -13.64 13.86 -16.88
C THR A 119 -14.43 14.41 -15.68
N GLU A 120 -15.47 13.69 -15.27
CA GLU A 120 -16.21 13.96 -14.02
C GLU A 120 -15.43 13.48 -12.79
N THR A 121 -14.27 14.11 -12.53
CA THR A 121 -13.37 13.76 -11.43
C THR A 121 -13.11 14.98 -10.53
N VAL A 122 -12.35 14.78 -9.45
CA VAL A 122 -11.94 15.83 -8.51
C VAL A 122 -11.21 17.00 -9.21
N HIS A 123 -10.66 16.80 -10.41
CA HIS A 123 -10.08 17.87 -11.21
C HIS A 123 -11.11 18.92 -11.66
N LYS A 124 -12.34 18.50 -11.95
CA LYS A 124 -13.43 19.37 -12.43
C LYS A 124 -14.11 20.15 -11.32
N TYR A 125 -14.09 19.62 -10.09
CA TYR A 125 -14.86 20.14 -8.95
C TYR A 125 -13.94 20.62 -7.82
N PRO A 126 -13.67 21.94 -7.70
CA PRO A 126 -12.79 22.49 -6.67
C PRO A 126 -13.24 22.18 -5.23
N GLU A 127 -14.55 22.19 -4.99
CA GLU A 127 -15.16 21.85 -3.69
C GLU A 127 -14.83 20.40 -3.30
N ALA A 128 -14.94 19.45 -4.22
CA ALA A 128 -14.59 18.05 -3.97
C ALA A 128 -13.10 17.90 -3.63
N LEU A 129 -12.22 18.68 -4.28
CA LEU A 129 -10.80 18.69 -3.95
C LEU A 129 -10.55 19.23 -2.53
N ALA A 130 -11.29 20.24 -2.10
CA ALA A 130 -11.22 20.77 -0.76
C ALA A 130 -11.65 19.73 0.29
N GLU A 131 -12.73 18.98 0.01
CA GLU A 131 -13.19 17.87 0.86
C GLU A 131 -12.15 16.75 0.98
N VAL A 132 -11.57 16.31 -0.15
CA VAL A 132 -10.50 15.31 -0.15
C VAL A 132 -9.32 15.78 0.71
N LYS A 133 -8.88 17.03 0.55
CA LYS A 133 -7.80 17.61 1.36
C LYS A 133 -8.16 17.67 2.85
N SER A 134 -9.42 17.97 3.18
CA SER A 134 -9.91 17.97 4.56
C SER A 134 -9.78 16.58 5.20
N LEU A 135 -10.21 15.52 4.51
CA LEU A 135 -10.12 14.14 4.98
C LEU A 135 -8.67 13.66 5.15
N LEU A 136 -7.80 14.02 4.21
CA LEU A 136 -6.38 13.66 4.31
C LEU A 136 -5.71 14.34 5.52
N ARG A 137 -6.04 15.61 5.79
CA ARG A 137 -5.55 16.32 6.99
C ARG A 137 -6.12 15.74 8.28
N SER A 138 -7.42 15.41 8.31
CA SER A 138 -8.05 14.86 9.52
C SER A 138 -7.50 13.49 9.91
N THR A 139 -6.87 12.77 8.98
CA THR A 139 -6.23 11.48 9.23
C THR A 139 -4.72 11.59 9.50
N GLY A 140 -4.15 12.81 9.47
CA GLY A 140 -2.72 13.06 9.61
C GLY A 140 -1.89 12.55 8.43
N PHE A 141 -2.52 12.31 7.27
CA PHE A 141 -1.85 11.76 6.10
C PHE A 141 -0.78 12.70 5.55
N ASP A 142 -1.01 14.01 5.61
CA ASP A 142 -0.06 15.03 5.22
C ASP A 142 1.20 15.02 6.08
N GLU A 143 1.06 14.84 7.40
CA GLU A 143 2.20 14.67 8.30
C GLU A 143 3.01 13.40 8.01
N LEU A 144 2.33 12.28 7.72
CA LEU A 144 2.99 10.99 7.43
C LEU A 144 3.88 11.03 6.17
N ILE A 145 3.64 11.98 5.27
CA ILE A 145 4.38 12.08 4.01
C ILE A 145 5.30 13.30 3.92
N LYS A 146 5.48 14.07 5.01
CA LYS A 146 6.53 15.09 5.10
C LYS A 146 7.93 14.46 5.18
N GLU A 147 8.88 15.06 4.46
CA GLU A 147 10.30 14.65 4.48
C GLU A 147 10.95 14.90 5.83
#